data_AF-A0A6H1A1M6-F1
#
_entry.id   AF-A0A6H1A1M6-F1
#
_cell.length_a   1.000
_cell.length_b   1.000
_cell.length_c   1.000
_cell.angle_alpha   90.00
_cell.angle_beta   90.00
_cell.angle_gamma   90.00
#
_symmetry.space_group_name_H-M   'P 1'
#
loop_
_entity.id
_entity.type
_entity.pdbx_description
1 polymer ?
#
loop_
_entity_poly.entity_id
_entity_poly.type
_entity_poly.pdbx_seq_one_letter_code
_entity_poly.pdbx_strand_id
1 'polypeptide(L)'
;MTSLLVPPKRLVRWVENFTSRHDGCDLAAAGGALHGQGGDGSTFAAELPFGRKFDGQLDGQLVRQLDAPLGRPTSCPEALADFLEQCREPHDWGVLLVRKGGFAVARLTNDAIVESKVGQRHVQGRSKAGGQSQQRFARRRDNQARQAYEAAAGHAARIVAPFEERLRSSAGAPGVVLVTGGDHDAVAAVLADSRLRRIADQVVEPFLTVPDPRRSVLESAVADAGSVRMTVVNT
;
A
#
# COMPACT_ATOMS: atom_id res chain seq x y z
N MET A 1 -7.94 13.05 -14.12
CA MET A 1 -6.94 12.16 -13.52
C MET A 1 -7.62 11.35 -12.44
N THR A 2 -7.60 10.02 -12.56
CA THR A 2 -8.30 9.08 -11.68
C THR A 2 -7.29 8.07 -11.16
N SER A 3 -7.31 7.79 -9.85
CA SER A 3 -6.50 6.72 -9.25
C SER A 3 -7.36 5.50 -8.93
N LEU A 4 -6.83 4.31 -9.21
CA LEU A 4 -7.46 3.03 -8.89
C LEU A 4 -6.41 1.96 -8.55
N LEU A 5 -6.85 0.91 -7.86
CA LEU A 5 -6.05 -0.29 -7.62
C LEU A 5 -6.49 -1.41 -8.56
N VAL A 6 -5.53 -2.04 -9.22
CA VAL A 6 -5.76 -3.16 -10.13
C VAL A 6 -4.93 -4.36 -9.66
N PRO A 7 -5.56 -5.48 -9.27
CA PRO A 7 -4.82 -6.69 -8.95
C PRO A 7 -3.96 -7.14 -10.14
N PRO A 8 -2.71 -7.60 -9.95
CA PRO A 8 -1.81 -7.97 -11.04
C PRO A 8 -2.45 -8.94 -12.05
N LYS A 9 -3.21 -9.93 -11.56
CA LYS A 9 -3.97 -10.90 -12.38
C LYS A 9 -5.02 -10.29 -13.32
N ARG A 10 -5.41 -9.02 -13.10
CA ARG A 10 -6.37 -8.28 -13.93
C ARG A 10 -5.69 -7.28 -14.85
N LEU A 11 -4.39 -7.03 -14.70
CA LEU A 11 -3.70 -5.96 -15.40
C LEU A 11 -3.65 -6.20 -16.91
N VAL A 12 -3.39 -7.43 -17.36
CA VAL A 12 -3.40 -7.79 -18.80
C VAL A 12 -4.71 -7.39 -19.45
N ARG A 13 -5.83 -7.88 -18.89
CA ARG A 13 -7.17 -7.55 -19.39
C ARG A 13 -7.48 -6.06 -19.27
N TRP A 14 -6.97 -5.39 -18.24
CA TRP A 14 -7.15 -3.95 -18.08
C TRP A 14 -6.47 -3.19 -19.22
N VAL A 15 -5.22 -3.53 -19.54
CA VAL A 15 -4.45 -2.92 -20.64
C VAL A 15 -5.11 -3.21 -21.99
N GLU A 16 -5.55 -4.45 -22.24
CA GLU A 16 -6.30 -4.80 -23.47
C GLU A 16 -7.55 -3.93 -23.66
N ASN A 17 -8.33 -3.73 -22.59
CA ASN A 17 -9.52 -2.88 -22.65
C ASN A 17 -9.16 -1.41 -22.88
N PHE A 18 -8.05 -0.94 -22.32
CA PHE A 18 -7.55 0.42 -22.55
C PHE A 18 -7.16 0.58 -24.03
N THR A 19 -6.31 -0.32 -24.55
CA THR A 19 -5.88 -0.36 -25.96
C THR A 19 -7.07 -0.34 -26.92
N SER A 20 -8.10 -1.14 -26.66
CA SER A 20 -9.30 -1.22 -27.51
C SER A 20 -10.15 0.05 -27.50
N ARG A 21 -10.06 0.88 -26.46
CA ARG A 21 -10.90 2.09 -26.29
C ARG A 21 -10.23 3.38 -26.72
N HIS A 22 -8.91 3.38 -26.79
CA HIS A 22 -8.09 4.59 -26.91
C HIS A 22 -7.19 4.57 -28.17
N ASP A 23 -7.68 3.98 -29.26
CA ASP A 23 -7.00 3.89 -30.57
C ASP A 23 -5.60 3.25 -30.50
N GLY A 24 -5.47 2.18 -29.71
CA GLY A 24 -4.19 1.51 -29.45
C GLY A 24 -3.61 1.90 -28.09
N CYS A 25 -2.42 1.37 -27.78
CA CYS A 25 -1.67 1.73 -26.58
C CYS A 25 -0.20 1.37 -26.76
N ASP A 26 0.66 2.38 -26.72
CA ASP A 26 2.10 2.17 -26.65
C ASP A 26 2.52 2.11 -25.18
N LEU A 27 3.39 1.15 -24.83
CA LEU A 27 3.84 0.90 -23.45
C LEU A 27 5.32 1.26 -23.29
N ALA A 28 5.70 1.88 -22.18
CA ALA A 28 7.08 2.19 -21.86
C ALA A 28 7.35 2.20 -20.36
N ALA A 29 8.56 1.79 -19.95
CA ALA A 29 9.04 2.01 -18.59
C ALA A 29 9.60 3.44 -18.48
N ALA A 30 9.08 4.24 -17.55
CA ALA A 30 9.57 5.59 -17.30
C ALA A 30 9.28 6.01 -15.87
N GLY A 31 10.16 6.81 -15.26
CA GLY A 31 9.90 7.40 -13.94
C GLY A 31 9.64 6.41 -12.80
N GLY A 32 10.09 5.16 -12.93
CA GLY A 32 9.83 4.12 -11.92
C GLY A 32 8.47 3.43 -12.06
N ALA A 33 7.77 3.58 -13.19
CA ALA A 33 6.43 3.04 -13.46
C ALA A 33 6.32 2.53 -14.91
N LEU A 34 5.32 1.69 -15.15
CA LEU A 34 4.90 1.32 -16.51
C LEU A 34 3.87 2.34 -17.01
N HIS A 35 4.18 3.01 -18.10
CA HIS A 35 3.31 4.00 -18.73
C HIS A 35 2.65 3.41 -19.97
N GLY A 36 1.39 3.79 -20.19
CA GLY A 36 0.68 3.54 -21.44
C GLY A 36 0.13 4.82 -22.03
N GLN A 37 0.23 4.95 -23.35
CA GLN A 37 -0.27 6.09 -24.12
C GLN A 37 -1.17 5.60 -25.26
N GLY A 38 -2.44 6.01 -25.21
CA GLY A 38 -3.41 5.79 -26.27
C GLY A 38 -3.20 6.73 -27.46
N GLY A 39 -3.66 6.32 -28.63
CA GLY A 39 -3.66 7.13 -29.86
C GLY A 39 -4.58 8.36 -29.75
N ASP A 40 -5.58 8.30 -28.88
CA ASP A 40 -6.50 9.41 -28.57
C ASP A 40 -5.94 10.42 -27.55
N GLY A 41 -4.70 10.23 -27.08
CA GLY A 41 -4.04 11.06 -26.08
C GLY A 41 -4.30 10.68 -24.62
N SER A 42 -5.19 9.71 -24.35
CA SER A 42 -5.40 9.16 -23.02
C SER A 42 -4.13 8.44 -22.53
N THR A 43 -3.85 8.50 -21.22
CA THR A 43 -2.66 7.89 -20.64
C THR A 43 -2.95 7.15 -19.35
N PHE A 44 -2.08 6.22 -19.00
CA PHE A 44 -1.99 5.68 -17.66
C PHE A 44 -0.55 5.54 -17.18
N ALA A 45 -0.38 5.53 -15.85
CA ALA A 45 0.85 5.13 -15.16
C ALA A 45 0.50 4.03 -14.16
N ALA A 46 1.25 2.93 -14.19
CA ALA A 46 1.12 1.77 -13.32
C ALA A 46 2.38 1.65 -12.44
N GLU A 47 2.19 1.76 -11.13
CA GLU A 47 3.26 1.64 -10.14
C GLU A 47 3.22 0.26 -9.49
N LEU A 48 4.39 -0.33 -9.26
CA LEU A 48 4.52 -1.62 -8.57
C LEU A 48 3.96 -1.52 -7.13
N PRO A 49 3.42 -2.62 -6.59
CA PRO A 49 3.01 -2.68 -5.20
C PRO A 49 4.22 -2.55 -4.25
N PHE A 50 3.93 -2.30 -2.97
CA PHE A 50 4.92 -2.21 -1.88
C PHE A 50 5.99 -1.10 -2.06
N GLY A 51 5.61 0.02 -2.68
CA GLY A 51 6.48 1.19 -2.86
C GLY A 51 7.69 0.94 -3.80
N ARG A 52 7.70 -0.17 -4.54
CA ARG A 52 8.77 -0.52 -5.46
C ARG A 52 8.74 0.36 -6.71
N LYS A 53 9.92 0.56 -7.31
CA LYS A 53 10.08 1.27 -8.59
C LYS A 53 10.34 0.26 -9.70
N PHE A 54 9.67 0.46 -10.83
CA PHE A 54 9.85 -0.31 -12.04
C PHE A 54 10.88 0.37 -12.94
N ASP A 55 11.99 -0.30 -13.21
CA ASP A 55 13.09 0.20 -14.05
C ASP A 55 13.06 -0.37 -15.48
N GLY A 56 12.21 -1.37 -15.74
CA GLY A 56 12.08 -2.00 -17.06
C GLY A 56 13.32 -2.80 -17.49
N GLN A 57 14.14 -3.29 -16.55
CA GLN A 57 15.28 -4.14 -16.88
C GLN A 57 14.84 -5.60 -17.04
N LEU A 58 14.77 -6.06 -18.28
CA LEU A 58 14.69 -7.48 -18.64
C LEU A 58 16.08 -8.14 -18.52
N ASP A 59 16.26 -9.14 -17.65
CA ASP A 59 17.39 -10.10 -17.63
C ASP A 59 18.80 -9.52 -17.94
N GLY A 60 19.15 -8.38 -17.33
CA GLY A 60 20.47 -7.75 -17.53
C GLY A 60 20.74 -7.25 -18.97
N GLN A 61 19.74 -7.27 -19.85
CA GLN A 61 19.76 -6.58 -21.13
C GLN A 61 19.02 -5.26 -20.99
N LEU A 62 19.74 -4.17 -21.30
CA LEU A 62 19.18 -2.83 -21.35
C LEU A 62 18.05 -2.82 -22.39
N VAL A 63 16.78 -2.82 -21.96
CA VAL A 63 15.70 -2.29 -22.80
C VAL A 63 16.08 -0.84 -23.02
N ARG A 64 16.44 -0.52 -24.27
CA ARG A 64 17.09 0.73 -24.67
C ARG A 64 16.65 1.92 -23.81
N GLN A 65 17.57 2.44 -23.00
CA GLN A 65 17.42 3.78 -22.43
C GLN A 65 17.17 4.75 -23.59
N LEU A 66 16.09 5.51 -23.50
CA LEU A 66 15.70 6.52 -24.48
C LEU A 66 16.67 7.71 -24.45
N ASP A 67 17.85 7.53 -25.03
CA ASP A 67 18.64 8.61 -25.65
C ASP A 67 18.56 8.53 -27.18
N ALA A 68 17.53 7.87 -27.73
CA ALA A 68 17.34 7.70 -29.18
C ALA A 68 16.43 8.80 -29.77
N PRO A 69 16.85 9.50 -30.85
CA PRO A 69 15.99 10.46 -31.55
C PRO A 69 14.82 9.74 -32.23
N LEU A 70 13.62 10.31 -32.07
CA LEU A 70 12.37 10.06 -32.83
C LEU A 70 12.25 8.66 -33.46
N GLY A 71 11.91 7.68 -32.64
CA GLY A 71 11.41 6.37 -33.06
C GLY A 71 10.26 5.97 -32.14
N ARG A 72 9.09 5.74 -32.74
CA ARG A 72 7.81 5.38 -32.09
C ARG A 72 8.00 4.41 -30.90
N PRO A 73 7.43 4.66 -29.70
CA PRO A 73 7.48 3.70 -28.61
C PRO A 73 6.81 2.40 -29.05
N THR A 74 7.52 1.28 -28.91
CA THR A 74 7.01 -0.03 -29.29
C THR A 74 5.98 -0.48 -28.26
N SER A 75 4.76 -0.83 -28.70
CA SER A 75 3.85 -1.66 -27.90
C SER A 75 4.56 -2.98 -27.58
N CYS A 76 5.23 -3.09 -26.44
CA CYS A 76 5.94 -4.30 -26.05
C CYS A 76 5.12 -5.07 -25.01
N PRO A 77 4.44 -6.17 -25.40
CA PRO A 77 3.94 -7.17 -24.45
C PRO A 77 4.98 -7.60 -23.42
N GLU A 78 6.27 -7.57 -23.80
CA GLU A 78 7.42 -7.86 -22.94
C GLU A 78 7.52 -6.90 -21.75
N ALA A 79 7.27 -5.59 -21.92
CA ALA A 79 7.32 -4.63 -20.83
C ALA A 79 6.21 -4.87 -19.79
N LEU A 80 5.03 -5.29 -20.26
CA LEU A 80 3.93 -5.69 -19.38
C LEU A 80 4.24 -7.02 -18.65
N ALA A 81 4.86 -7.98 -19.34
CA ALA A 81 5.26 -9.25 -18.76
C ALA A 81 6.31 -9.07 -17.66
N ASP A 82 7.36 -8.29 -17.90
CA ASP A 82 8.37 -7.92 -16.91
C ASP A 82 7.74 -7.20 -15.70
N PHE A 83 6.89 -6.20 -15.96
CA PHE A 83 6.16 -5.51 -14.89
C PHE A 83 5.35 -6.47 -14.01
N LEU A 84 4.66 -7.44 -14.61
CA LEU A 84 3.88 -8.45 -13.89
C LEU A 84 4.76 -9.39 -13.06
N GLU A 85 5.92 -9.79 -13.56
CA GLU A 85 6.89 -10.58 -12.81
C GLU A 85 7.40 -9.84 -11.57
N GLN A 86 7.51 -8.52 -11.66
CA GLN A 86 7.94 -7.67 -10.54
C GLN A 86 6.82 -7.37 -9.54
N CYS A 87 5.55 -7.68 -9.84
CA CYS A 87 4.40 -7.47 -8.93
C CYS A 87 4.32 -8.47 -7.75
N ARG A 88 5.32 -9.31 -7.54
CA ARG A 88 5.33 -10.34 -6.48
C ARG A 88 5.30 -9.73 -5.08
N GLU A 89 4.57 -10.39 -4.17
CA GLU A 89 4.58 -10.06 -2.76
C GLU A 89 5.97 -10.31 -2.14
N PRO A 90 6.43 -9.45 -1.22
CA PRO A 90 7.61 -9.73 -0.42
C PRO A 90 7.46 -11.04 0.35
N HIS A 91 8.58 -11.74 0.58
CA HIS A 91 8.55 -12.96 1.37
C HIS A 91 8.00 -12.71 2.78
N ASP A 92 8.29 -11.55 3.38
CA ASP A 92 7.81 -11.19 4.71
C ASP A 92 7.27 -9.77 4.70
N TRP A 93 6.01 -9.59 5.05
CA TRP A 93 5.42 -8.26 5.11
C TRP A 93 4.26 -8.18 6.08
N GLY A 94 3.91 -6.96 6.47
CA GLY A 94 2.84 -6.70 7.42
C GLY A 94 1.82 -5.71 6.90
N VAL A 95 0.65 -5.75 7.53
CA VAL A 95 -0.39 -4.73 7.39
C VAL A 95 -0.74 -4.21 8.78
N LEU A 96 -0.77 -2.88 8.95
CA LEU A 96 -1.27 -2.22 10.15
C LEU A 96 -2.36 -1.19 9.79
N LEU A 97 -3.58 -1.49 10.18
CA LEU A 97 -4.73 -0.60 10.02
C LEU A 97 -5.13 -0.05 11.38
N VAL A 98 -5.24 1.27 11.52
CA VAL A 98 -5.67 1.89 12.77
C VAL A 98 -6.67 2.99 12.47
N ARG A 99 -7.85 2.89 13.09
CA ARG A 99 -8.86 3.95 13.12
C ARG A 99 -9.26 4.26 14.54
N LYS A 100 -9.92 5.40 14.76
CA LYS A 100 -10.29 5.91 16.08
C LYS A 100 -10.77 4.87 17.12
N GLY A 101 -11.58 3.88 16.73
CA GLY A 101 -12.13 2.87 17.64
C GLY A 101 -11.71 1.43 17.36
N GLY A 102 -10.77 1.19 16.43
CA GLY A 102 -10.41 -0.16 16.02
C GLY A 102 -9.06 -0.25 15.37
N PHE A 103 -8.49 -1.45 15.40
CA PHE A 103 -7.25 -1.76 14.71
C PHE A 103 -7.31 -3.16 14.09
N ALA A 104 -6.51 -3.36 13.05
CA ALA A 104 -6.16 -4.66 12.54
C ALA A 104 -4.66 -4.69 12.27
N VAL A 105 -4.02 -5.80 12.61
CA VAL A 105 -2.62 -6.05 12.30
C VAL A 105 -2.48 -7.46 11.77
N ALA A 106 -1.66 -7.64 10.75
CA ALA A 106 -1.30 -8.95 10.21
C ALA A 106 0.19 -9.02 9.89
N ARG A 107 0.72 -10.22 10.04
CA ARG A 107 2.00 -10.65 9.51
C ARG A 107 1.73 -11.69 8.42
N LEU A 108 2.37 -11.49 7.28
CA LEU A 108 2.21 -12.30 6.09
C LEU A 108 3.56 -12.87 5.66
N THR A 109 3.47 -14.05 5.05
CA THR A 109 4.57 -14.65 4.29
C THR A 109 4.08 -14.93 2.89
N ASN A 110 4.68 -14.30 1.88
CA ASN A 110 4.14 -14.24 0.51
C ASN A 110 2.66 -13.76 0.53
N ASP A 111 1.71 -14.54 0.05
CA ASP A 111 0.28 -14.20 0.02
C ASP A 111 -0.50 -14.66 1.28
N ALA A 112 0.14 -15.39 2.19
CA ALA A 112 -0.52 -16.04 3.31
C ALA A 112 -0.43 -15.22 4.61
N ILE A 113 -1.57 -14.99 5.26
CA ILE A 113 -1.61 -14.44 6.63
C ILE A 113 -1.14 -15.53 7.61
N VAL A 114 0.05 -15.33 8.18
CA VAL A 114 0.64 -16.24 9.17
C VAL A 114 0.09 -15.96 10.57
N GLU A 115 -0.10 -14.68 10.89
CA GLU A 115 -0.65 -14.27 12.18
C GLU A 115 -1.42 -12.96 12.02
N SER A 116 -2.55 -12.81 12.73
CA SER A 116 -3.33 -11.57 12.67
C SER A 116 -4.11 -11.31 13.95
N LYS A 117 -4.35 -10.03 14.22
CA LYS A 117 -5.24 -9.58 15.29
C LYS A 117 -6.09 -8.42 14.83
N VAL A 118 -7.40 -8.57 15.02
CA VAL A 118 -8.38 -7.49 14.92
C VAL A 118 -8.91 -7.19 16.31
N GLY A 119 -9.11 -5.91 16.61
CA GLY A 119 -9.67 -5.48 17.88
C GLY A 119 -10.34 -4.12 17.79
N GLN A 120 -11.24 -3.87 18.74
CA GLN A 120 -11.95 -2.60 18.86
C GLN A 120 -11.97 -2.16 20.31
N ARG A 121 -11.98 -0.84 20.52
CA ARG A 121 -12.19 -0.21 21.82
C ARG A 121 -13.13 0.97 21.66
N HIS A 122 -13.99 1.16 22.65
CA HIS A 122 -14.98 2.23 22.60
C HIS A 122 -14.29 3.60 22.69
N VAL A 123 -14.43 4.39 21.63
CA VAL A 123 -14.06 5.80 21.62
C VAL A 123 -15.28 6.61 21.24
N GLN A 124 -15.75 7.45 22.16
CA GLN A 124 -17.00 8.17 21.99
C GLN A 124 -16.94 9.11 20.76
N GLY A 125 -18.06 9.20 20.04
CA GLY A 125 -18.24 10.11 18.90
C GLY A 125 -18.20 11.59 19.31
N ARG A 126 -18.20 12.51 18.33
CA ARG A 126 -18.31 13.95 18.60
C ARG A 126 -19.71 14.29 19.10
N SER A 127 -19.81 15.02 20.22
CA SER A 127 -21.08 15.53 20.72
C SER A 127 -21.51 16.77 19.93
N LYS A 128 -22.82 16.89 19.66
CA LYS A 128 -23.43 18.11 19.12
C LYS A 128 -23.71 19.18 20.19
N ALA A 129 -23.51 18.86 21.47
CA ALA A 129 -23.69 19.79 22.58
C ALA A 129 -22.54 20.82 22.67
N GLY A 130 -22.88 22.09 22.84
CA GLY A 130 -21.94 23.19 23.07
C GLY A 130 -21.70 23.49 24.56
N GLY A 131 -20.71 24.35 24.84
CA GLY A 131 -20.43 24.86 26.19
C GLY A 131 -19.47 24.00 27.02
N GLN A 132 -19.48 24.19 28.34
CA GLN A 132 -18.51 23.59 29.28
C GLN A 132 -18.58 22.04 29.35
N SER A 133 -19.70 21.45 28.94
CA SER A 133 -19.84 20.00 28.75
C SER A 133 -19.04 19.49 27.54
N GLN A 134 -18.90 20.29 26.47
CA GLN A 134 -18.15 19.95 25.26
C GLN A 134 -16.66 19.72 25.56
N GLN A 135 -16.04 20.57 26.38
CA GLN A 135 -14.63 20.44 26.76
C GLN A 135 -14.38 19.13 27.54
N ARG A 136 -15.28 18.74 28.44
CA ARG A 136 -15.19 17.48 29.19
C ARG A 136 -15.32 16.26 28.27
N PHE A 137 -16.23 16.32 27.29
CA PHE A 137 -16.36 15.25 26.28
C PHE A 137 -15.17 15.19 25.33
N ALA A 138 -14.57 16.32 24.95
CA ALA A 138 -13.35 16.34 24.16
C ALA A 138 -12.21 15.61 24.89
N ARG A 139 -11.88 16.02 26.12
CA ARG A 139 -10.82 15.40 26.92
C ARG A 139 -11.04 13.89 27.15
N ARG A 140 -12.28 13.48 27.44
CA ARG A 140 -12.61 12.05 27.61
C ARG A 140 -12.38 11.25 26.33
N ARG A 141 -12.73 11.79 25.17
CA ARG A 141 -12.48 11.13 23.87
C ARG A 141 -11.01 11.03 23.56
N ASP A 142 -10.24 12.07 23.87
CA ASP A 142 -8.79 12.07 23.62
C ASP A 142 -8.10 11.01 24.52
N ASN A 143 -8.50 10.94 25.79
CA ASN A 143 -8.03 9.89 26.70
C ASN A 143 -8.42 8.47 26.23
N GLN A 144 -9.64 8.29 25.73
CA GLN A 144 -10.09 7.01 25.17
C GLN A 144 -9.31 6.62 23.91
N ALA A 145 -9.08 7.58 23.00
CA ALA A 145 -8.30 7.35 21.79
C ALA A 145 -6.86 6.95 22.14
N ARG A 146 -6.22 7.66 23.08
CA ARG A 146 -4.87 7.32 23.55
C ARG A 146 -4.79 5.90 24.11
N GLN A 147 -5.75 5.51 24.96
CA GLN A 147 -5.81 4.13 25.48
C GLN A 147 -6.08 3.10 24.38
N ALA A 148 -6.86 3.45 23.36
CA ALA A 148 -7.09 2.59 22.22
C ALA A 148 -5.81 2.35 21.41
N TYR A 149 -5.04 3.42 21.14
CA TYR A 149 -3.77 3.33 20.42
C TYR A 149 -2.70 2.59 21.22
N GLU A 150 -2.61 2.82 22.53
CA GLU A 150 -1.69 2.09 23.42
C GLU A 150 -1.98 0.57 23.41
N ALA A 151 -3.26 0.19 23.43
CA ALA A 151 -3.64 -1.21 23.31
C ALA A 151 -3.36 -1.78 21.91
N ALA A 152 -3.62 -1.01 20.85
CA ALA A 152 -3.31 -1.40 19.48
C ALA A 152 -1.80 -1.62 19.29
N ALA A 153 -0.97 -0.73 19.84
CA ALA A 153 0.49 -0.86 19.85
C ALA A 153 0.95 -2.12 20.59
N GLY A 154 0.36 -2.44 21.75
CA GLY A 154 0.64 -3.69 22.44
C GLY A 154 0.34 -4.94 21.61
N HIS A 155 -0.77 -4.93 20.85
CA HIS A 155 -1.08 -6.03 19.93
C HIS A 155 -0.16 -6.06 18.71
N ALA A 156 0.10 -4.91 18.09
CA ALA A 156 1.00 -4.81 16.95
C ALA A 156 2.40 -5.30 17.31
N ALA A 157 2.97 -4.84 18.43
CA ALA A 157 4.29 -5.24 18.91
C ALA A 157 4.40 -6.75 19.10
N ARG A 158 3.34 -7.41 19.58
CA ARG A 158 3.32 -8.87 19.71
C ARG A 158 3.31 -9.57 18.35
N ILE A 159 2.45 -9.13 17.43
CA ILE A 159 2.27 -9.76 16.11
C ILE A 159 3.51 -9.59 15.22
N VAL A 160 4.15 -8.42 15.28
CA VAL A 160 5.32 -8.08 14.46
C VAL A 160 6.66 -8.31 15.18
N ALA A 161 6.65 -8.87 16.41
CA ALA A 161 7.88 -9.20 17.13
C ALA A 161 8.90 -10.01 16.30
N PRO A 162 8.48 -11.01 15.48
CA PRO A 162 9.41 -11.72 14.61
C PRO A 162 10.08 -10.83 13.55
N PHE A 163 9.40 -9.79 13.07
CA PHE A 163 9.98 -8.81 12.15
C PHE A 163 11.00 -7.92 12.85
N GLU A 164 10.69 -7.44 14.05
CA GLU A 164 11.61 -6.65 14.88
C GLU A 164 12.90 -7.41 15.23
N GLU A 165 12.79 -8.70 15.52
CA GLU A 165 13.94 -9.56 15.76
C GLU A 165 14.80 -9.73 14.49
N ARG A 166 14.18 -10.00 13.34
CA ARG A 166 14.88 -10.11 12.05
C ARG A 166 15.57 -8.81 11.64
N LEU A 167 14.89 -7.68 11.79
CA LEU A 167 15.44 -6.35 11.50
C LEU A 167 16.56 -5.96 12.48
N ARG A 168 16.65 -6.60 13.65
CA ARG A 168 17.76 -6.43 14.60
C ARG A 168 18.94 -7.34 14.28
N SER A 169 18.68 -8.57 13.85
CA SER A 169 19.72 -9.60 13.64
C SER A 169 20.51 -9.44 12.35
N SER A 170 20.09 -8.56 11.44
CA SER A 170 20.64 -8.50 10.08
C SER A 170 21.55 -7.29 9.90
N ALA A 171 22.83 -7.39 9.52
CA ALA A 171 23.35 -8.20 8.41
C ALA A 171 22.43 -8.13 7.18
N GLY A 172 21.96 -6.92 6.85
CA GLY A 172 21.39 -6.59 5.55
C GLY A 172 20.18 -7.41 5.07
N ALA A 173 19.22 -7.80 5.92
CA ALA A 173 18.04 -8.54 5.48
C ALA A 173 17.12 -7.61 4.69
N PRO A 174 17.11 -7.70 3.34
CA PRO A 174 16.18 -6.94 2.54
C PRO A 174 14.79 -7.57 2.71
N GLY A 175 13.75 -6.75 2.57
CA GLY A 175 12.44 -7.28 2.18
C GLY A 175 11.42 -7.53 3.29
N VAL A 176 11.61 -6.99 4.50
CA VAL A 176 10.47 -6.79 5.42
C VAL A 176 9.85 -5.43 5.13
N VAL A 177 8.57 -5.39 4.74
CA VAL A 177 7.84 -4.14 4.54
C VAL A 177 6.57 -4.09 5.39
N LEU A 178 6.13 -2.88 5.72
CA LEU A 178 4.88 -2.63 6.43
C LEU A 178 3.98 -1.72 5.59
N VAL A 179 2.78 -2.21 5.24
CA VAL A 179 1.73 -1.38 4.66
C VAL A 179 0.83 -0.87 5.77
N THR A 180 0.48 0.41 5.73
CA THR A 180 -0.34 1.04 6.77
C THR A 180 -1.62 1.65 6.19
N GLY A 181 -2.63 1.86 7.04
CA GLY A 181 -3.88 2.48 6.60
C GLY A 181 -4.81 2.90 7.73
N GLY A 182 -5.83 3.69 7.38
CA GLY A 182 -6.85 4.19 8.32
C GLY A 182 -6.68 5.69 8.61
N ASP A 183 -6.48 6.05 9.88
CA ASP A 183 -6.27 7.42 10.32
C ASP A 183 -4.76 7.67 10.51
N HIS A 184 -4.17 8.64 9.81
CA HIS A 184 -2.72 8.92 9.88
C HIS A 184 -2.22 9.16 11.31
N ASP A 185 -2.91 10.02 12.08
CA ASP A 185 -2.54 10.31 13.46
C ASP A 185 -2.60 9.06 14.36
N ALA A 186 -3.56 8.17 14.10
CA ALA A 186 -3.73 6.95 14.86
C ALA A 186 -2.62 5.94 14.55
N VAL A 187 -2.26 5.78 13.27
CA VAL A 187 -1.15 4.93 12.84
C VAL A 187 0.16 5.47 13.41
N ALA A 188 0.42 6.78 13.30
CA ALA A 188 1.60 7.41 13.86
C ALA A 188 1.70 7.21 15.38
N ALA A 189 0.59 7.36 16.11
CA ALA A 189 0.55 7.12 17.55
C ALA A 189 0.85 5.66 17.93
N VAL A 190 0.43 4.70 17.12
CA VAL A 190 0.75 3.27 17.32
C VAL A 190 2.23 3.01 17.03
N LEU A 191 2.74 3.46 15.89
CA LEU A 191 4.12 3.25 15.46
C LEU A 191 5.16 3.98 16.33
N ALA A 192 4.74 4.98 17.11
CA ALA A 192 5.60 5.65 18.09
C ALA A 192 6.00 4.77 19.28
N ASP A 193 5.39 3.58 19.46
CA ASP A 193 5.80 2.63 20.49
C ASP A 193 7.24 2.13 20.21
N SER A 194 8.11 2.24 21.22
CA SER A 194 9.52 1.85 21.12
C SER A 194 9.77 0.42 20.62
N ARG A 195 8.81 -0.50 20.84
CA ARG A 195 8.87 -1.90 20.41
C ARG A 195 8.61 -2.08 18.91
N LEU A 196 8.14 -1.03 18.23
CA LEU A 196 7.81 -1.00 16.80
C LEU A 196 8.79 -0.14 15.99
N ARG A 197 9.88 0.34 16.61
CA ARG A 197 10.75 1.35 16.01
C ARG A 197 11.36 0.89 14.69
N ARG A 198 11.78 -0.37 14.56
CA ARG A 198 12.46 -0.84 13.33
C ARG A 198 11.46 -1.09 12.23
N ILE A 199 10.30 -1.69 12.55
CA ILE A 199 9.25 -1.93 11.56
C ILE A 199 8.60 -0.63 11.09
N ALA A 200 8.58 0.41 11.93
CA ALA A 200 8.12 1.75 11.55
C ALA A 200 8.98 2.36 10.43
N ASP A 201 10.30 2.09 10.42
CA ASP A 201 11.21 2.54 9.34
C ASP A 201 10.99 1.76 8.03
N GLN A 202 10.20 0.69 8.04
CA GLN A 202 9.88 -0.14 6.87
C GLN A 202 8.47 0.15 6.30
N VAL A 203 7.83 1.25 6.72
CA VAL A 203 6.53 1.64 6.17
C VAL A 203 6.69 2.06 4.72
N VAL A 204 5.88 1.47 3.84
CA VAL A 204 5.86 1.78 2.40
C VAL A 204 4.52 2.35 1.99
N GLU A 205 4.54 3.15 0.93
CA GLU A 205 3.32 3.53 0.22
C GLU A 205 2.74 2.30 -0.51
N PRO A 206 1.41 2.24 -0.68
CA PRO A 206 0.46 3.29 -0.32
C PRO A 206 -0.10 3.23 1.10
N PHE A 207 -0.43 4.40 1.65
CA PHE A 207 -1.34 4.49 2.78
C PHE A 207 -2.77 4.11 2.37
N LEU A 208 -3.33 3.06 2.98
CA LEU A 208 -4.63 2.51 2.62
C LEU A 208 -5.79 3.26 3.29
N THR A 209 -6.68 3.82 2.48
CA THR A 209 -7.96 4.38 2.97
C THR A 209 -8.94 3.25 3.24
N VAL A 210 -9.11 2.90 4.52
CA VAL A 210 -9.96 1.79 4.93
C VAL A 210 -11.11 2.25 5.83
N PRO A 211 -12.27 1.57 5.81
CA PRO A 211 -13.32 1.73 6.81
C PRO A 211 -12.85 1.15 8.17
N ASP A 212 -13.78 0.96 9.12
CA ASP A 212 -13.41 0.43 10.43
C ASP A 212 -12.74 -0.95 10.31
N PRO A 213 -11.54 -1.14 10.88
CA PRO A 213 -10.71 -2.30 10.60
C PRO A 213 -11.29 -3.54 11.27
N ARG A 214 -12.07 -4.29 10.49
CA ARG A 214 -12.61 -5.61 10.80
C ARG A 214 -11.86 -6.68 10.01
N ARG A 215 -12.16 -7.96 10.27
CA ARG A 215 -11.55 -9.11 9.56
C ARG A 215 -11.61 -8.95 8.04
N SER A 216 -12.80 -8.70 7.50
CA SER A 216 -12.98 -8.52 6.05
C SER A 216 -12.21 -7.33 5.50
N VAL A 217 -12.09 -6.24 6.27
CA VAL A 217 -11.34 -5.04 5.87
C VAL A 217 -9.84 -5.31 5.85
N LEU A 218 -9.33 -6.09 6.80
CA LEU A 218 -7.94 -6.55 6.78
C LEU A 218 -7.65 -7.41 5.55
N GLU A 219 -8.55 -8.33 5.21
CA GLU A 219 -8.42 -9.18 4.02
C GLU A 219 -8.45 -8.37 2.71
N SER A 220 -9.34 -7.38 2.62
CA SER A 220 -9.34 -6.42 1.49
C SER A 220 -8.07 -5.60 1.44
N ALA A 221 -7.58 -5.10 2.59
CA ALA A 221 -6.36 -4.31 2.65
C ALA A 221 -5.11 -5.09 2.22
N VAL A 222 -5.05 -6.40 2.54
CA VAL A 222 -3.99 -7.30 2.06
C VAL A 222 -4.03 -7.41 0.54
N ALA A 223 -5.22 -7.58 -0.06
CA ALA A 223 -5.37 -7.60 -1.51
C ALA A 223 -5.03 -6.25 -2.17
N ASP A 224 -5.41 -5.14 -1.53
CA ASP A 224 -5.13 -3.78 -2.00
C ASP A 224 -3.63 -3.46 -1.93
N ALA A 225 -2.92 -3.92 -0.89
CA ALA A 225 -1.48 -3.76 -0.73
C ALA A 225 -0.67 -4.42 -1.87
N GLY A 226 -1.11 -5.60 -2.33
CA GLY A 226 -0.53 -6.31 -3.47
C GLY A 226 -1.07 -5.85 -4.83
N SER A 227 -1.91 -4.81 -4.88
CA SER A 227 -2.47 -4.30 -6.13
C SER A 227 -1.62 -3.21 -6.76
N VAL A 228 -1.62 -3.17 -8.09
CA VAL A 228 -0.96 -2.14 -8.89
C VAL A 228 -1.70 -0.82 -8.73
N ARG A 229 -0.99 0.24 -8.37
CA ARG A 229 -1.57 1.59 -8.34
C ARG A 229 -1.58 2.13 -9.76
N MET A 230 -2.78 2.40 -10.26
CA MET A 230 -2.99 2.98 -11.57
C MET A 230 -3.42 4.44 -11.43
N THR A 231 -2.81 5.30 -12.22
CA THR A 231 -3.21 6.68 -12.43
C THR A 231 -3.60 6.83 -13.89
N VAL A 232 -4.82 7.27 -14.17
CA VAL A 232 -5.38 7.34 -15.52
C VAL A 232 -5.81 8.76 -15.85
N VAL A 233 -5.47 9.25 -17.04
CA VAL A 233 -5.92 10.53 -17.58
C VAL A 233 -6.59 10.25 -18.92
N ASN A 234 -7.90 10.46 -18.97
CA ASN A 234 -8.66 10.39 -20.22
C ASN A 234 -8.72 11.79 -20.83
N THR A 235 -8.59 11.84 -22.15
CA THR A 235 -8.79 13.07 -22.93
C THR A 235 -10.27 13.26 -23.26
#